data_AF-J3A6L6-F1
#
_entry.id   AF-J3A6L6-F1
#
_cell.length_a   1.000
_cell.length_b   1.000
_cell.length_c   1.000
_cell.angle_alpha   90.00
_cell.angle_beta   90.00
_cell.angle_gamma   90.00
#
_symmetry.space_group_name_H-M   'P 1'
#
loop_
_entity.id
_entity.type
_entity.pdbx_description
1 polymer ?
#
loop_
_entity_poly.entity_id
_entity_poly.type
_entity_poly.pdbx_seq_one_letter_code
_entity_poly.pdbx_strand_id
1 'polypeptide(L)'
;MNPIELRIGFVIGKKLDLERIDEILYTHEDKHAASCKVVLDYMEMDPEIFLDRSFSSTYPVPINDPDLLEAELSQLYDFVWVEVLGGIERHGHPCVSISNTEYEGKLIHTLDKKMVIFLRDIISEHQGIQLLEKICHVPKPLQWLTLPKKDGKTPPPDYILDEMEQWVRKLIAYEVD
;
A
#
# COMPACT_ATOMS: atom_id res chain seq x y z
N MET A 1 20.99 -1.78 -25.77
CA MET A 1 20.02 -0.91 -25.07
C MET A 1 19.93 -1.39 -23.65
N ASN A 2 20.07 -0.52 -22.66
CA ASN A 2 19.73 -0.90 -21.30
C ASN A 2 18.21 -1.18 -21.26
N PRO A 3 17.76 -2.24 -20.58
CA PRO A 3 16.34 -2.47 -20.40
C PRO A 3 15.71 -1.28 -19.65
N ILE A 4 14.59 -0.78 -20.14
CA ILE A 4 13.80 0.25 -19.45
C ILE A 4 13.37 -0.33 -18.10
N GLU A 5 13.68 0.37 -17.02
CA GLU A 5 13.35 -0.01 -15.65
C GLU A 5 11.83 -0.11 -15.46
N LEU A 6 11.34 -1.12 -14.75
CA LEU A 6 9.94 -1.17 -14.29
C LEU A 6 9.86 -0.59 -12.88
N ARG A 7 9.01 0.42 -12.69
CA ARG A 7 8.65 0.98 -11.40
C ARG A 7 7.19 0.67 -11.10
N ILE A 8 6.91 0.36 -9.85
CA ILE A 8 5.54 0.10 -9.39
C ILE A 8 5.25 1.08 -8.25
N GLY A 9 4.19 1.87 -8.42
CA GLY A 9 3.71 2.84 -7.45
C GLY A 9 2.41 2.34 -6.81
N PHE A 10 2.25 2.55 -5.52
CA PHE A 10 1.04 2.15 -4.79
C PHE A 10 0.28 3.41 -4.35
N VAL A 11 -0.96 3.55 -4.80
CA VAL A 11 -1.86 4.67 -4.49
C VAL A 11 -2.93 4.20 -3.50
N ILE A 12 -3.00 4.86 -2.35
CA ILE A 12 -3.94 4.56 -1.28
C ILE A 12 -4.77 5.81 -0.98
N GLY A 13 -6.08 5.63 -0.84
CA GLY A 13 -6.96 6.73 -0.43
C GLY A 13 -8.42 6.33 -0.33
N LYS A 14 -9.23 7.23 0.21
CA LYS A 14 -10.68 7.07 0.26
C LYS A 14 -11.31 7.64 -1.01
N LYS A 15 -12.23 6.92 -1.66
CA LYS A 15 -12.91 7.35 -2.89
C LYS A 15 -11.92 7.77 -3.97
N LEU A 16 -11.03 6.86 -4.35
CA LEU A 16 -10.02 7.13 -5.38
C LEU A 16 -10.71 7.54 -6.68
N ASP A 17 -10.36 8.72 -7.19
CA ASP A 17 -10.78 9.16 -8.51
C ASP A 17 -9.83 8.54 -9.55
N LEU A 18 -10.21 7.35 -10.04
CA LEU A 18 -9.40 6.58 -10.98
C LEU A 18 -9.20 7.32 -12.31
N GLU A 19 -10.21 8.07 -12.77
CA GLU A 19 -10.09 8.90 -13.97
C GLU A 19 -9.02 9.97 -13.77
N ARG A 20 -9.04 10.64 -12.61
CA ARG A 20 -8.03 11.64 -12.28
C ARG A 20 -6.62 11.06 -12.12
N ILE A 21 -6.50 9.87 -11.54
CA ILE A 21 -5.20 9.18 -11.40
C ILE A 21 -4.65 8.81 -12.78
N ASP A 22 -5.49 8.28 -13.66
CA ASP A 22 -5.13 7.97 -15.04
C ASP A 22 -4.72 9.24 -15.80
N GLU A 23 -5.49 10.32 -15.71
CA GLU A 23 -5.12 11.61 -16.31
C GLU A 23 -3.71 12.05 -15.89
N ILE A 24 -3.39 11.96 -14.61
CA ILE A 24 -2.06 12.30 -14.08
C ILE A 24 -1.01 11.37 -14.70
N LEU A 25 -1.20 10.05 -14.63
CA LEU A 25 -0.25 9.07 -15.17
C LEU A 25 0.03 9.27 -16.66
N TYR A 26 -1.01 9.40 -17.48
CA TYR A 26 -0.89 9.50 -18.93
C TYR A 26 -0.45 10.89 -19.41
N THR A 27 -0.57 11.93 -18.58
CA THR A 27 0.05 13.24 -18.87
C THR A 27 1.57 13.15 -18.97
N HIS A 28 2.18 12.20 -18.25
CA HIS A 28 3.62 11.96 -18.25
C HIS A 28 4.05 10.84 -19.22
N GLU A 29 3.15 10.31 -20.06
CA GLU A 29 3.47 9.26 -21.04
C GLU A 29 4.39 9.81 -22.14
N ASP A 30 5.58 9.22 -22.29
CA ASP A 30 6.51 9.53 -23.39
C ASP A 30 7.22 8.28 -23.89
N LYS A 31 6.75 7.74 -25.03
CA LYS A 31 7.33 6.54 -25.66
C LYS A 31 8.74 6.75 -26.22
N HIS A 32 9.16 7.97 -26.49
CA HIS A 32 10.43 8.27 -27.15
C HIS A 32 11.54 8.61 -26.17
N ALA A 33 11.20 9.23 -25.04
CA ALA A 33 12.15 9.63 -23.99
C ALA A 33 11.94 8.90 -22.65
N ALA A 34 11.15 7.81 -22.61
CA ALA A 34 10.93 7.05 -21.39
C ALA A 34 12.23 6.61 -20.70
N SER A 35 12.32 6.94 -19.42
CA SER A 35 13.37 6.46 -18.51
C SER A 35 12.96 5.14 -17.84
N CYS A 36 11.65 4.96 -17.61
CA CYS A 36 11.08 3.78 -16.98
C CYS A 36 9.70 3.44 -17.57
N LYS A 37 9.18 2.27 -17.19
CA LYS A 37 7.77 1.92 -17.29
C LYS A 37 7.18 1.97 -15.89
N VAL A 38 6.03 2.60 -15.74
CA VAL A 38 5.31 2.70 -14.47
C VAL A 38 4.05 1.85 -14.53
N VAL A 39 3.83 1.06 -13.49
CA VAL A 39 2.53 0.46 -13.16
C VAL A 39 2.05 1.10 -11.87
N LEU A 40 0.79 1.48 -11.80
CA LEU A 40 0.16 1.92 -10.56
C LEU A 40 -0.77 0.83 -10.06
N ASP A 41 -0.62 0.49 -8.79
CA ASP A 41 -1.52 -0.36 -8.02
C ASP A 41 -2.37 0.51 -7.10
N TYR A 42 -3.65 0.16 -6.97
CA TYR A 42 -4.63 0.97 -6.25
C TYR A 42 -5.22 0.23 -5.05
N MET A 43 -5.43 0.97 -3.97
CA MET A 43 -6.16 0.50 -2.80
C MET A 43 -7.13 1.57 -2.29
N GLU A 44 -8.41 1.21 -2.30
CA GLU A 44 -9.46 2.09 -1.80
C GLU A 44 -9.73 1.83 -0.31
N MET A 45 -9.43 2.82 0.52
CA MET A 45 -9.78 2.86 1.95
C MET A 45 -11.19 3.45 2.13
N ASP A 46 -12.18 2.79 1.53
CA ASP A 46 -13.60 3.11 1.73
C ASP A 46 -14.31 1.89 2.33
N PRO A 47 -14.94 2.00 3.52
CA PRO A 47 -15.66 0.91 4.16
C PRO A 47 -16.68 0.19 3.27
N GLU A 48 -17.32 0.91 2.33
CA GLU A 48 -18.32 0.35 1.41
C GLU A 48 -17.70 -0.54 0.32
N ILE A 49 -16.39 -0.44 0.10
CA ILE A 49 -15.65 -1.05 -1.02
C ILE A 49 -14.52 -1.97 -0.52
N PHE A 50 -14.03 -1.73 0.69
CA PHE A 50 -12.85 -2.38 1.28
C PHE A 50 -12.94 -3.91 1.33
N LEU A 51 -14.16 -4.44 1.50
CA LEU A 51 -14.41 -5.87 1.70
C LEU A 51 -14.54 -6.67 0.40
N ASP A 52 -14.76 -6.00 -0.75
CA ASP A 52 -15.20 -6.65 -1.98
C ASP A 52 -14.23 -6.50 -3.16
N ARG A 53 -13.11 -5.78 -3.02
CA ARG A 53 -12.19 -5.52 -4.15
C ARG A 53 -10.76 -5.96 -3.92
N SER A 54 -10.23 -6.68 -4.90
CA SER A 54 -8.80 -6.90 -5.11
C SER A 54 -8.11 -5.60 -5.55
N PHE A 55 -6.79 -5.52 -5.34
CA PHE A 55 -5.95 -4.48 -5.94
C PHE A 55 -6.20 -4.41 -7.44
N SER A 56 -6.48 -3.21 -7.92
CA SER A 56 -6.54 -2.94 -9.35
C SER A 56 -5.22 -2.31 -9.76
N SER A 57 -4.77 -2.57 -10.99
CA SER A 57 -3.50 -2.08 -11.50
C SER A 57 -3.59 -1.61 -12.94
N THR A 58 -2.71 -0.68 -13.31
CA THR A 58 -2.61 -0.20 -14.70
C THR A 58 -1.83 -1.16 -15.58
N TYR A 59 -1.96 -0.97 -16.88
CA TYR A 59 -0.94 -1.44 -17.80
C TYR A 59 0.38 -0.65 -17.62
N PRO A 60 1.54 -1.25 -17.95
CA PRO A 60 2.81 -0.51 -17.90
C PRO A 60 2.83 0.67 -18.88
N VAL A 61 2.95 1.88 -18.34
CA VAL A 61 3.00 3.14 -19.10
C VAL A 61 4.46 3.63 -19.19
N PRO A 62 4.98 3.98 -20.37
CA PRO A 62 6.33 4.51 -20.52
C PRO A 62 6.40 5.97 -20.03
N ILE A 63 7.21 6.25 -19.00
CA ILE A 63 7.31 7.56 -18.34
C ILE A 63 8.75 8.08 -18.41
N ASN A 64 8.91 9.38 -18.68
CA ASN A 64 10.22 10.03 -18.73
C ASN A 64 10.72 10.49 -17.35
N ASP A 65 9.84 11.00 -16.50
CA ASP A 65 10.15 11.57 -15.18
C ASP A 65 9.20 11.01 -14.10
N PRO A 66 9.57 9.87 -13.48
CA PRO A 66 8.77 9.29 -12.41
C PRO A 66 8.75 10.15 -11.14
N ASP A 67 9.74 11.01 -10.91
CA ASP A 67 9.80 11.83 -9.69
C ASP A 67 8.75 12.96 -9.74
N LEU A 68 8.49 13.51 -10.93
CA LEU A 68 7.40 14.45 -11.16
C LEU A 68 6.02 13.80 -10.95
N LEU A 69 5.84 12.57 -11.46
CA LEU A 69 4.63 11.78 -11.24
C LEU A 69 4.35 11.55 -9.74
N GLU A 70 5.37 11.17 -8.97
CA GLU A 70 5.27 11.02 -7.52
C GLU A 70 4.83 12.32 -6.85
N ALA A 71 5.42 13.45 -7.24
CA ALA A 71 5.13 14.75 -6.64
C ALA A 71 3.68 15.20 -6.88
N GLU A 72 3.07 14.84 -8.02
CA GLU A 72 1.67 15.15 -8.31
C GLU A 72 0.71 14.22 -7.56
N LEU A 73 0.95 12.90 -7.60
CA LEU A 73 0.09 11.93 -6.92
C LEU A 73 0.10 12.12 -5.39
N SER A 74 1.26 12.42 -4.81
CA SER A 74 1.43 12.62 -3.36
C SER A 74 0.72 13.86 -2.81
N GLN A 75 0.26 14.78 -3.67
CA GLN A 75 -0.56 15.92 -3.25
C GLN A 75 -2.01 15.53 -2.99
N LEU A 76 -2.47 14.45 -3.61
CA LEU A 76 -3.87 14.03 -3.59
C LEU A 76 -4.09 12.77 -2.76
N TYR A 77 -3.12 11.85 -2.79
CA TYR A 77 -3.25 10.50 -2.23
C TYR A 77 -2.02 10.12 -1.41
N ASP A 78 -2.16 9.07 -0.60
CA ASP A 78 -0.98 8.42 -0.03
C ASP A 78 -0.33 7.57 -1.12
N PHE A 79 0.89 7.95 -1.50
CA PHE A 79 1.62 7.33 -2.60
C PHE A 79 2.99 6.84 -2.14
N VAL A 80 3.38 5.64 -2.57
CA VAL A 80 4.73 5.09 -2.30
C VAL A 80 5.26 4.28 -3.48
N TRP A 81 6.57 4.37 -3.74
CA TRP A 81 7.25 3.46 -4.66
C TRP A 81 7.58 2.12 -4.01
N VAL A 82 7.33 1.03 -4.74
CA VAL A 82 7.51 -0.35 -4.29
C VAL A 82 8.85 -0.92 -4.76
N GLU A 83 9.50 -1.73 -3.91
CA GLU A 83 10.67 -2.53 -4.30
C GLU A 83 10.24 -3.69 -5.22
N VAL A 84 10.86 -3.75 -6.40
CA VAL A 84 10.65 -4.81 -7.39
C VAL A 84 11.84 -5.77 -7.37
N LEU A 85 11.61 -7.08 -7.19
CA LEU A 85 12.65 -8.11 -7.30
C LEU A 85 12.38 -9.01 -8.50
N GLY A 86 13.29 -9.01 -9.48
CA GLY A 86 13.15 -9.87 -10.67
C GLY A 86 11.90 -9.59 -11.50
N GLY A 87 11.33 -8.39 -11.40
CA GLY A 87 10.09 -8.01 -12.10
C GLY A 87 8.79 -8.33 -11.35
N ILE A 88 8.87 -8.80 -10.10
CA ILE A 88 7.71 -9.09 -9.25
C ILE A 88 7.79 -8.22 -8.00
N GLU A 89 6.64 -7.72 -7.55
CA GLU A 89 6.52 -7.00 -6.29
C GLU A 89 6.86 -7.90 -5.11
N ARG A 90 7.57 -7.33 -4.12
CA ARG A 90 7.87 -8.06 -2.89
C ARG A 90 6.77 -7.83 -1.87
N HIS A 91 5.90 -8.82 -1.72
CA HIS A 91 4.85 -8.83 -0.70
C HIS A 91 4.97 -10.00 0.28
N GLY A 92 4.37 -9.81 1.44
CA GLY A 92 4.16 -10.84 2.45
C GLY A 92 2.80 -10.67 3.11
N HIS A 93 2.34 -11.74 3.75
CA HIS A 93 1.02 -11.81 4.39
C HIS A 93 1.17 -12.26 5.85
N PRO A 94 1.79 -11.43 6.72
CA PRO A 94 1.85 -11.75 8.15
C PRO A 94 0.43 -11.83 8.74
N CYS A 95 0.22 -12.82 9.60
CA CYS A 95 -1.04 -13.02 10.31
C CYS A 95 -0.80 -13.02 11.82
N VAL A 96 -1.68 -12.35 12.57
CA VAL A 96 -1.68 -12.37 14.04
C VAL A 96 -3.09 -12.70 14.54
N SER A 97 -3.17 -13.44 15.64
CA SER A 97 -4.46 -13.77 16.27
C SER A 97 -4.63 -13.02 17.58
N ILE A 98 -5.71 -12.26 17.72
CA ILE A 98 -6.07 -11.56 18.96
C ILE A 98 -7.51 -11.95 19.31
N SER A 99 -7.70 -12.49 20.53
CA SER A 99 -9.02 -12.87 21.04
C SER A 99 -9.82 -13.80 20.10
N ASN A 100 -9.13 -14.77 19.47
CA ASN A 100 -9.67 -15.72 18.48
C ASN A 100 -10.05 -15.12 17.11
N THR A 101 -9.85 -13.83 16.87
CA THR A 101 -9.92 -13.23 15.53
C THR A 101 -8.53 -13.27 14.88
N GLU A 102 -8.44 -13.76 13.65
CA GLU A 102 -7.20 -13.75 12.86
C GLU A 102 -7.16 -12.55 11.91
N TYR A 103 -6.10 -11.73 12.01
CA TYR A 103 -5.87 -10.52 11.24
C TYR A 103 -4.71 -10.74 10.27
N GLU A 104 -4.96 -10.61 8.97
CA GLU A 104 -3.95 -10.67 7.90
C GLU A 104 -3.57 -9.25 7.47
N GLY A 105 -2.27 -8.94 7.50
CA GLY A 105 -1.74 -7.71 6.92
C GLY A 105 -1.11 -7.98 5.56
N LYS A 106 -1.27 -7.09 4.58
CA LYS A 106 -0.43 -7.10 3.38
C LYS A 106 0.79 -6.22 3.62
N LEU A 107 1.96 -6.83 3.51
CA LEU A 107 3.25 -6.18 3.64
C LEU A 107 3.72 -5.69 2.26
N ILE A 108 4.09 -4.41 2.19
CA ILE A 108 4.69 -3.76 1.03
C ILE A 108 6.09 -3.29 1.37
N HIS A 109 7.05 -3.71 0.56
CA HIS A 109 8.41 -3.19 0.60
C HIS A 109 8.53 -1.91 -0.22
N THR A 110 8.99 -0.82 0.37
CA THR A 110 9.13 0.47 -0.34
C THR A 110 10.59 0.80 -0.69
N LEU A 111 10.81 1.59 -1.75
CA LEU A 111 12.15 2.02 -2.19
C LEU A 111 12.86 2.91 -1.15
N ASP A 112 12.12 3.65 -0.33
CA ASP A 112 12.63 4.57 0.70
C ASP A 112 13.11 3.85 1.99
N LYS A 113 13.47 2.56 1.87
CA LYS A 113 13.95 1.70 2.97
C LYS A 113 12.95 1.53 4.11
N LYS A 114 11.65 1.52 3.81
CA LYS A 114 10.60 1.18 4.78
C LYS A 114 9.83 -0.06 4.34
N MET A 115 9.04 -0.57 5.26
CA MET A 115 7.96 -1.52 4.98
C MET A 115 6.67 -0.92 5.50
N VAL A 116 5.63 -0.99 4.68
CA VAL A 116 4.29 -0.59 5.06
C VAL A 116 3.46 -1.87 5.19
N ILE A 117 2.70 -1.99 6.27
CA ILE A 117 1.77 -3.09 6.50
C ILE A 117 0.40 -2.47 6.71
N PHE A 118 -0.58 -2.93 5.96
CA PHE A 118 -1.98 -2.54 6.13
C PHE A 118 -2.84 -3.78 6.28
N LEU A 119 -4.00 -3.60 6.90
CA LEU A 119 -4.91 -4.70 7.21
C LEU A 119 -5.62 -5.08 5.91
N ARG A 120 -5.50 -6.35 5.52
CA ARG A 120 -5.99 -6.86 4.25
C ARG A 120 -7.23 -7.72 4.42
N ASP A 121 -7.15 -8.71 5.31
CA ASP A 121 -8.22 -9.70 5.51
C ASP A 121 -8.35 -10.05 6.99
N ILE A 122 -9.54 -10.51 7.38
CA ILE A 122 -9.85 -10.95 8.73
C ILE A 122 -10.74 -12.19 8.64
N ILE A 123 -10.21 -13.33 9.08
CA ILE A 123 -10.93 -14.59 9.00
C ILE A 123 -11.91 -14.68 10.18
N SER A 124 -13.19 -14.42 9.87
CA SER A 124 -14.38 -14.73 10.65
C SER A 124 -14.47 -14.09 12.05
N GLU A 125 -15.01 -12.85 12.13
CA GLU A 125 -15.84 -12.36 13.24
C GLU A 125 -16.43 -10.97 12.91
N HIS A 126 -17.59 -10.62 13.49
CA HIS A 126 -18.22 -9.29 13.31
C HIS A 126 -17.29 -8.15 13.77
N GLN A 127 -16.44 -8.41 14.76
CA GLN A 127 -15.43 -7.46 15.26
C GLN A 127 -14.36 -7.15 14.20
N GLY A 128 -14.03 -8.11 13.35
CA GLY A 128 -13.10 -7.91 12.24
C GLY A 128 -13.61 -6.89 11.24
N ILE A 129 -14.83 -7.10 10.75
CA ILE A 129 -15.50 -6.20 9.81
C ILE A 129 -15.59 -4.78 10.39
N GLN A 130 -16.00 -4.64 11.65
CA GLN A 130 -16.05 -3.35 12.34
C GLN A 130 -14.67 -2.67 12.41
N LEU A 131 -13.59 -3.42 12.60
CA LEU A 131 -12.24 -2.87 12.61
C LEU A 131 -11.80 -2.36 11.23
N LEU A 132 -12.16 -3.09 10.16
CA LEU A 132 -11.91 -2.67 8.77
C LEU A 132 -12.68 -1.39 8.43
N GLU A 133 -13.95 -1.29 8.82
CA GLU A 133 -14.72 -0.07 8.61
C GLU A 133 -14.09 1.11 9.38
N LYS A 134 -13.69 0.88 10.62
CA LYS A 134 -13.10 1.89 11.50
C LYS A 134 -11.77 2.45 10.99
N ILE A 135 -10.95 1.65 10.32
CA ILE A 135 -9.60 2.07 9.88
C ILE A 135 -9.67 3.31 8.97
N CYS A 136 -10.76 3.45 8.20
CA CYS A 136 -10.95 4.60 7.31
C CYS A 136 -11.22 5.91 8.07
N HIS A 137 -11.45 5.83 9.38
CA HIS A 137 -11.78 6.95 10.25
C HIS A 137 -10.70 7.24 11.31
N VAL A 138 -9.65 6.42 11.40
CA VAL A 138 -8.51 6.72 12.28
C VAL A 138 -7.51 7.68 11.59
N PRO A 139 -6.70 8.43 12.36
CA PRO A 139 -5.61 9.23 11.80
C PRO A 139 -4.67 8.41 10.91
N LYS A 140 -4.18 8.99 9.81
CA LYS A 140 -3.27 8.34 8.84
C LYS A 140 -2.15 7.48 9.48
N PRO A 141 -1.43 7.95 10.52
CA PRO A 141 -0.37 7.13 11.13
C PRO A 141 -0.84 5.82 11.79
N LEU A 142 -2.15 5.66 12.01
CA LEU A 142 -2.76 4.43 12.53
C LEU A 142 -3.34 3.57 11.41
N GLN A 143 -3.61 4.13 10.23
CA GLN A 143 -4.22 3.41 9.10
C GLN A 143 -3.31 2.30 8.53
N TRP A 144 -2.00 2.43 8.75
CA TRP A 144 -1.00 1.41 8.41
C TRP A 144 0.13 1.42 9.44
N LEU A 145 0.80 0.28 9.55
CA LEU A 145 2.04 0.14 10.29
C LEU A 145 3.23 0.42 9.37
N THR A 146 4.13 1.31 9.78
CA THR A 146 5.39 1.59 9.06
C THR A 146 6.58 1.09 9.88
N LEU A 147 7.36 0.19 9.29
CA LEU A 147 8.56 -0.38 9.90
C LEU A 147 9.82 0.04 9.12
N PRO A 148 10.89 0.51 9.78
CA PRO A 148 12.15 0.81 9.10
C PRO A 148 12.87 -0.49 8.69
N LYS A 149 13.46 -0.51 7.48
CA LYS A 149 14.38 -1.59 7.09
C LYS A 149 15.75 -1.33 7.70
N LYS A 150 16.23 -2.23 8.56
CA LYS A 150 17.57 -2.14 9.13
C LYS A 150 18.61 -2.56 8.09
N ASP A 151 19.52 -1.67 7.74
CA ASP A 151 20.54 -1.86 6.69
C ASP A 151 19.94 -2.25 5.32
N GLY A 152 18.73 -1.76 5.01
CA GLY A 152 18.00 -2.08 3.77
C GLY A 152 17.42 -3.49 3.73
N LYS A 153 17.46 -4.23 4.84
CA LYS A 153 16.92 -5.59 4.95
C LYS A 153 15.56 -5.59 5.65
N THR A 154 14.74 -6.57 5.28
CA THR A 154 13.53 -6.93 6.03
C THR A 154 13.91 -7.19 7.51
N PRO A 155 13.25 -6.54 8.47
CA PRO A 155 13.29 -6.92 9.88
C PRO A 155 12.96 -8.41 10.10
N PRO A 156 13.39 -9.00 11.23
CA PRO A 156 13.07 -10.37 11.57
C PRO A 156 11.55 -10.61 11.63
N PRO A 157 11.05 -11.79 11.23
CA PRO A 157 9.62 -12.12 11.28
C PRO A 157 8.97 -11.90 12.64
N ASP A 158 9.61 -12.34 13.73
CA ASP A 158 9.06 -12.20 15.08
C ASP A 158 8.82 -10.74 15.46
N TYR A 159 9.76 -9.84 15.09
CA TYR A 159 9.59 -8.40 15.30
C TYR A 159 8.43 -7.83 14.49
N ILE A 160 8.24 -8.29 13.25
CA ILE A 160 7.12 -7.84 12.40
C ILE A 160 5.78 -8.25 13.03
N LEU A 161 5.69 -9.48 13.52
CA LEU A 161 4.49 -10.00 14.17
C LEU A 161 4.19 -9.27 15.48
N ASP A 162 5.21 -9.01 16.31
CA ASP A 162 5.07 -8.26 17.56
C ASP A 162 4.54 -6.83 17.31
N GLU A 163 5.13 -6.12 16.34
CA GLU A 163 4.69 -4.76 15.98
C GLU A 163 3.29 -4.76 15.36
N MET A 164 2.96 -5.76 14.53
CA MET A 164 1.63 -5.93 13.95
C MET A 164 0.58 -6.18 15.04
N GLU A 165 0.86 -7.05 16.01
CA GLU A 165 -0.06 -7.30 17.13
C GLU A 165 -0.31 -6.02 17.93
N GLN A 166 0.74 -5.27 18.28
CA GLN A 166 0.61 -4.00 19.00
C GLN A 166 -0.20 -2.97 18.21
N TRP A 167 0.04 -2.88 16.90
CA TRP A 167 -0.69 -1.97 16.02
C TRP A 167 -2.18 -2.34 15.94
N VAL A 168 -2.53 -3.61 15.74
CA VAL A 168 -3.93 -4.07 15.73
C VAL A 168 -4.61 -3.81 17.08
N ARG A 169 -3.93 -4.04 18.21
CA ARG A 169 -4.46 -3.71 19.55
C ARG A 169 -4.74 -2.21 19.72
N LYS A 170 -3.86 -1.34 19.21
CA LYS A 170 -4.08 0.12 19.22
C LYS A 170 -5.29 0.50 18.38
N LEU A 171 -5.44 -0.11 17.19
CA LEU A 171 -6.61 0.09 16.34
C LEU A 171 -7.90 -0.34 17.03
N ILE A 172 -7.92 -1.49 17.70
CA ILE A 172 -9.09 -1.97 18.46
C ILE A 172 -9.46 -0.97 19.56
N ALA A 173 -8.48 -0.51 20.35
CA ALA A 173 -8.71 0.38 21.48
C ALA A 173 -9.02 1.85 21.12
N TYR A 174 -8.79 2.28 19.88
CA TYR A 174 -9.04 3.66 19.45
C TYR A 174 -10.54 3.99 19.50
N GLU A 175 -10.95 5.20 19.85
CA GLU A 175 -12.35 5.61 19.74
C GLU A 175 -12.45 6.62 18.59
N VAL A 176 -13.41 6.40 17.69
CA VAL A 176 -13.70 7.33 16.59
C VAL A 176 -14.76 8.29 17.10
N ASP A 177 -14.43 9.57 17.19
CA ASP A 177 -15.32 10.66 17.61
C ASP A 177 -16.45 10.93 16.61
#